data_AF-A0A6H2NQ59-F1
#
_entry.id   AF-A0A6H2NQ59-F1
#
_cell.length_a   1.000
_cell.length_b   1.000
_cell.length_c   1.000
_cell.angle_alpha   90.00
_cell.angle_beta   90.00
_cell.angle_gamma   90.00
#
_symmetry.space_group_name_H-M   'P 1'
#
loop_
_entity.id
_entity.type
_entity.pdbx_description
1 polymer ?
#
loop_
_entity_poly.entity_id
_entity_poly.type
_entity_poly.pdbx_seq_one_letter_code
_entity_poly.pdbx_strand_id
1 'polypeptide(L)'
;MKWESWRSFANEPTHWQNSTEKGLLKAEYLGDYKLRLWFEEELDVTIYELDFYPLLLEEDPGPALKPLRQIGRFQFVKGDYALIWLNPETGAYDETAVDLAPECVRFLCEHYGHLVKPGRTALNGGVRT
;
A
#
# COMPACT_ATOMS: atom_id res chain seq x y z
N MET A 1 0.32 -16.44 13.09
CA MET A 1 1.24 -15.36 12.67
C MET A 1 0.42 -14.08 12.50
N LYS A 2 0.93 -12.96 13.04
CA LYS A 2 0.83 -11.55 12.63
C LYS A 2 -0.49 -10.74 12.59
N TRP A 3 -1.71 -11.27 12.72
CA TRP A 3 -2.90 -10.37 12.86
C TRP A 3 -2.83 -9.50 14.12
N GLU A 4 -2.39 -10.08 15.24
CA GLU A 4 -2.21 -9.33 16.50
C GLU A 4 -1.10 -8.28 16.38
N SER A 5 0.00 -8.60 15.67
CA SER A 5 1.08 -7.64 15.41
C SER A 5 0.61 -6.48 14.53
N TRP A 6 -0.17 -6.76 13.49
CA TRP A 6 -0.77 -5.73 12.64
C TRP A 6 -1.80 -4.90 13.40
N ARG A 7 -2.65 -5.54 14.20
CA ARG A 7 -3.66 -4.87 15.03
C ARG A 7 -3.00 -4.01 16.11
N SER A 8 -1.88 -4.42 16.68
CA SER A 8 -1.09 -3.59 17.60
C SER A 8 -0.51 -2.37 16.88
N PHE A 9 0.10 -2.56 15.71
CA PHE A 9 0.65 -1.47 14.89
C PHE A 9 -0.44 -0.47 14.45
N ALA A 10 -1.59 -0.98 13.96
CA ALA A 10 -2.74 -0.18 13.53
C ALA A 10 -3.40 0.62 14.66
N ASN A 11 -3.35 0.14 15.90
CA ASN A 11 -3.96 0.80 17.05
C ASN A 11 -3.05 1.81 17.76
N GLU A 12 -1.78 1.96 17.36
CA GLU A 12 -0.87 2.95 17.94
C GLU A 12 -0.93 4.28 17.16
N PRO A 13 -1.59 5.33 17.70
CA PRO A 13 -1.79 6.62 17.00
C PRO A 13 -0.48 7.30 16.60
N THR A 14 0.61 6.99 17.31
CA THR A 14 1.96 7.52 17.10
C THR A 14 2.61 7.04 15.80
N HIS A 15 2.15 5.94 15.19
CA HIS A 15 2.59 5.53 13.85
C HIS A 15 1.93 6.35 12.73
N TRP A 16 0.88 7.09 13.05
CA TRP A 16 0.05 7.84 12.08
C TRP A 16 0.15 9.35 12.26
N GLN A 17 0.68 9.83 13.40
CA GLN A 17 0.87 11.25 13.67
C GLN A 17 2.23 11.73 13.12
N ASN A 18 2.17 12.75 12.25
CA ASN A 18 3.32 13.51 11.71
C ASN A 18 4.16 12.83 10.61
N SER A 19 3.64 11.76 10.01
CA SER A 19 4.14 11.23 8.75
C SER A 19 3.57 12.06 7.59
N THR A 20 4.32 13.04 7.08
CA THR A 20 4.06 13.58 5.74
C THR A 20 4.66 12.62 4.72
N GLU A 21 4.26 11.35 4.77
CA GLU A 21 4.78 10.37 3.82
C GLU A 21 4.36 10.75 2.41
N LYS A 22 5.32 10.68 1.50
CA LYS A 22 5.09 10.90 0.07
C LYS A 22 4.21 9.76 -0.44
N GLY A 23 3.06 10.13 -1.01
CA GLY A 23 1.98 9.21 -1.33
C GLY A 23 2.26 8.29 -2.52
N LEU A 24 1.30 7.40 -2.79
CA LEU A 24 1.28 6.63 -4.03
C LEU A 24 0.98 7.54 -5.22
N LEU A 25 1.83 7.48 -6.24
CA LEU A 25 1.61 8.16 -7.52
C LEU A 25 0.80 7.31 -8.49
N LYS A 26 0.97 5.99 -8.40
CA LYS A 26 0.38 5.04 -9.35
C LYS A 26 0.33 3.64 -8.74
N ALA A 27 -0.68 2.88 -9.16
CA ALA A 27 -0.73 1.43 -9.02
C ALA A 27 -1.02 0.79 -10.39
N GLU A 28 -0.46 -0.39 -10.63
CA GLU A 28 -0.68 -1.19 -11.84
C GLU A 28 -0.93 -2.64 -11.43
N TYR A 29 -1.98 -3.26 -11.97
CA TYR A 29 -2.27 -4.67 -11.75
C TYR A 29 -1.42 -5.55 -12.66
N LEU A 30 -0.71 -6.52 -12.07
CA LEU A 30 0.20 -7.42 -12.78
C LEU A 30 -0.37 -8.84 -13.02
N GLY A 31 -1.52 -9.17 -12.43
CA GLY A 31 -2.06 -10.53 -12.40
C GLY A 31 -1.99 -11.16 -11.01
N ASP A 32 -2.83 -12.15 -10.73
CA ASP A 32 -2.77 -13.01 -9.54
C ASP A 32 -2.58 -12.28 -8.20
N TYR A 33 -3.37 -11.22 -7.97
CA TYR A 33 -3.28 -10.35 -6.79
C TYR A 33 -1.96 -9.58 -6.62
N LYS A 34 -1.16 -9.43 -7.68
CA LYS A 34 0.08 -8.65 -7.65
C LYS A 34 -0.13 -7.26 -8.21
N LEU A 35 0.48 -6.28 -7.53
CA LEU A 35 0.49 -4.88 -7.95
C LEU A 35 1.91 -4.36 -8.10
N ARG A 36 2.15 -3.53 -9.11
CA ARG A 36 3.29 -2.63 -9.13
C ARG A 36 2.87 -1.27 -8.61
N LEU A 37 3.65 -0.72 -7.69
CA LEU A 37 3.35 0.49 -6.96
C LEU A 37 4.48 1.50 -7.12
N TRP A 38 4.13 2.75 -7.40
CA TRP A 38 5.07 3.86 -7.50
C TRP A 38 4.81 4.82 -6.36
N PHE A 39 5.83 5.03 -5.54
CA PHE A 39 5.83 6.01 -4.48
C PHE A 39 6.60 7.24 -4.93
N GLU A 40 6.07 8.41 -4.58
CA GLU A 40 6.79 9.66 -4.75
C GLU A 40 8.01 9.69 -3.82
N GLU A 41 9.14 10.17 -4.32
CA GLU A 41 10.34 10.49 -3.54
C GLU A 41 10.78 11.92 -3.85
N GLU A 42 11.81 12.44 -3.19
CA GLU A 42 12.25 13.84 -3.39
C GLU A 42 12.77 14.12 -4.80
N LEU A 43 13.56 13.20 -5.35
CA LEU A 43 14.24 13.41 -6.63
C LEU A 43 13.90 12.32 -7.66
N ASP A 44 13.06 11.36 -7.29
CA ASP A 44 12.73 10.20 -8.12
C ASP A 44 11.44 9.52 -7.62
N VAL A 45 11.26 8.24 -7.97
CA VAL A 45 10.22 7.34 -7.48
C VAL A 45 10.82 6.06 -6.95
N THR A 46 10.24 5.53 -5.88
CA THR A 46 10.48 4.15 -5.43
C THR A 46 9.43 3.23 -6.06
N ILE A 47 9.84 2.06 -6.56
CA ILE A 47 8.94 1.09 -7.20
C ILE A 47 9.00 -0.24 -6.47
N TYR A 48 7.83 -0.73 -6.07
CA TYR A 48 7.63 -2.05 -5.48
C TYR A 48 6.72 -2.91 -6.33
N GLU A 49 6.94 -4.22 -6.30
CA GLU A 49 5.95 -5.23 -6.66
C GLU A 49 5.44 -5.89 -5.40
N LEU A 50 4.15 -5.73 -5.10
CA LEU A 50 3.52 -6.25 -3.89
C LEU A 50 2.59 -7.41 -4.25
N ASP A 51 2.81 -8.56 -3.61
CA ASP A 51 1.95 -9.73 -3.72
C ASP A 51 0.92 -9.75 -2.57
N PHE A 52 -0.35 -9.53 -2.91
CA PHE A 52 -1.45 -9.60 -1.93
C PHE A 52 -1.97 -11.01 -1.72
N TYR A 53 -1.53 -12.01 -2.48
CA TYR A 53 -2.05 -13.38 -2.37
C TYR A 53 -1.95 -13.94 -0.94
N PRO A 54 -0.79 -13.86 -0.24
CA PRO A 54 -0.68 -14.37 1.12
C PRO A 54 -1.68 -13.68 2.06
N LEU A 55 -1.72 -12.34 2.00
CA LEU A 55 -2.60 -11.53 2.85
C LEU A 55 -4.09 -11.83 2.61
N LEU A 56 -4.51 -11.92 1.35
CA LEU A 56 -5.92 -12.02 0.99
C LEU A 56 -6.44 -13.45 1.07
N LEU A 57 -5.65 -14.46 0.71
CA LEU A 57 -6.11 -15.83 0.50
C LEU A 57 -5.56 -16.83 1.51
N GLU A 58 -4.36 -16.63 2.03
CA GLU A 58 -3.73 -17.55 2.99
C GLU A 58 -3.90 -17.09 4.44
N GLU A 59 -3.93 -15.77 4.65
CA GLU A 59 -4.12 -15.13 5.94
C GLU A 59 -5.55 -14.62 6.14
N ASP A 60 -5.83 -14.08 7.33
CA ASP A 60 -7.06 -13.33 7.59
C ASP A 60 -6.82 -11.84 7.26
N PRO A 61 -7.36 -11.33 6.13
CA PRO A 61 -7.17 -9.95 5.72
C PRO A 61 -7.97 -8.96 6.58
N GLY A 62 -8.79 -9.45 7.50
CA GLY A 62 -9.75 -8.65 8.23
C GLY A 62 -10.91 -8.16 7.35
N PRO A 63 -11.91 -7.50 7.95
CA PRO A 63 -13.14 -7.12 7.25
C PRO A 63 -12.92 -6.08 6.15
N ALA A 64 -11.95 -5.17 6.31
CA ALA A 64 -11.69 -4.09 5.37
C ALA A 64 -11.17 -4.59 4.01
N LEU A 65 -10.29 -5.59 4.01
CA LEU A 65 -9.65 -6.11 2.80
C LEU A 65 -10.35 -7.35 2.23
N LYS A 66 -11.25 -7.98 2.99
CA LYS A 66 -12.04 -9.15 2.56
C LYS A 66 -12.73 -8.99 1.19
N PRO A 67 -13.31 -7.83 0.83
CA PRO A 67 -13.92 -7.64 -0.49
C PRO A 67 -12.93 -7.79 -1.65
N LEU A 68 -11.65 -7.56 -1.41
CA LEU A 68 -10.59 -7.65 -2.42
C LEU A 68 -10.22 -9.09 -2.79
N ARG A 69 -10.75 -10.11 -2.08
CA ARG A 69 -10.65 -11.51 -2.52
C ARG A 69 -11.30 -11.75 -3.88
N GLN A 70 -12.21 -10.90 -4.32
CA GLN A 70 -12.77 -10.99 -5.66
C GLN A 70 -11.80 -10.39 -6.67
N ILE A 71 -11.17 -11.24 -7.50
CA ILE A 71 -10.16 -10.79 -8.47
C ILE A 71 -10.70 -9.72 -9.43
N GLY A 72 -11.98 -9.86 -9.82
CA GLY A 72 -12.67 -8.91 -10.67
C GLY A 72 -12.75 -7.51 -10.06
N ARG A 73 -12.76 -7.39 -8.73
CA ARG A 73 -12.66 -6.11 -8.02
C ARG A 73 -11.19 -5.69 -7.86
N PHE A 74 -10.32 -6.62 -7.48
CA PHE A 74 -8.91 -6.33 -7.20
C PHE A 74 -8.17 -5.69 -8.39
N GLN A 75 -8.47 -6.11 -9.62
CA GLN A 75 -7.81 -5.54 -10.81
C GLN A 75 -8.11 -4.05 -11.04
N PHE A 76 -9.20 -3.51 -10.48
CA PHE A 76 -9.59 -2.11 -10.64
C PHE A 76 -9.02 -1.21 -9.55
N VAL A 77 -7.73 -1.40 -9.26
CA VAL A 77 -6.99 -0.59 -8.30
C VAL A 77 -6.61 0.77 -8.88
N LYS A 78 -6.54 1.79 -8.02
CA LYS A 78 -6.01 3.12 -8.34
C LYS A 78 -4.97 3.52 -7.29
N GLY A 79 -3.87 4.09 -7.75
CA GLY A 79 -2.94 4.82 -6.88
C GLY A 79 -3.19 6.30 -7.07
N ASP A 80 -3.65 6.99 -6.04
CA ASP A 80 -3.87 8.44 -6.04
C ASP A 80 -3.73 8.94 -4.60
N TYR A 81 -2.50 9.26 -4.21
CA TYR A 81 -2.04 9.46 -2.84
C TYR A 81 -2.16 8.21 -1.97
N ALA A 82 -3.30 7.51 -1.95
CA ALA A 82 -3.54 6.22 -1.34
C ALA A 82 -3.68 5.10 -2.38
N LEU A 83 -3.73 3.85 -1.93
CA LEU A 83 -4.08 2.70 -2.76
C LEU A 83 -5.58 2.39 -2.60
N ILE A 84 -6.35 2.56 -3.68
CA ILE A 84 -7.80 2.67 -3.62
C ILE A 84 -8.46 1.66 -4.57
N TRP A 85 -9.50 0.99 -4.07
CA TRP A 85 -10.50 0.26 -4.85
C TRP A 85 -11.86 0.89 -4.60
N LEU A 86 -12.34 1.65 -5.59
CA LEU A 86 -13.64 2.31 -5.54
C LEU A 86 -14.78 1.30 -5.42
N ASN A 87 -15.97 1.79 -5.09
CA ASN A 87 -17.18 0.99 -5.10
C ASN A 87 -17.32 0.31 -6.48
N PRO A 88 -17.39 -1.03 -6.56
CA PRO A 88 -17.45 -1.74 -7.83
C PRO A 88 -18.77 -1.51 -8.59
N GLU A 89 -19.83 -1.10 -7.91
CA GLU A 89 -21.15 -0.86 -8.51
C GLU A 89 -21.29 0.58 -9.05
N THR A 90 -20.83 1.56 -8.27
CA THR A 90 -21.04 2.99 -8.58
C THR A 90 -19.80 3.67 -9.15
N GLY A 91 -18.61 3.10 -8.94
CA GLY A 91 -17.33 3.76 -9.20
C GLY A 91 -17.05 4.94 -8.28
N ALA A 92 -17.83 5.13 -7.20
CA ALA A 92 -17.67 6.22 -6.25
C ALA A 92 -16.70 5.85 -5.11
N TYR A 93 -16.18 6.90 -4.46
CA TYR A 93 -15.49 6.78 -3.19
C TYR A 93 -16.53 6.92 -2.08
N ASP A 94 -17.00 5.78 -1.56
CA ASP A 94 -18.03 5.70 -0.52
C ASP A 94 -17.67 4.65 0.54
N GLU A 95 -18.59 4.34 1.46
CA GLU A 95 -18.39 3.37 2.55
C GLU A 95 -18.04 1.95 2.10
N THR A 96 -18.26 1.62 0.82
CA THR A 96 -17.91 0.32 0.25
C THR A 96 -16.54 0.34 -0.43
N ALA A 97 -15.96 1.51 -0.65
CA ALA A 97 -14.60 1.64 -1.17
C ALA A 97 -13.60 1.07 -0.17
N VAL A 98 -12.48 0.56 -0.70
CA VAL A 98 -11.37 0.10 0.12
C VAL A 98 -10.19 1.00 -0.18
N ASP A 99 -9.70 1.72 0.82
CA ASP A 99 -8.54 2.58 0.73
C ASP A 99 -7.47 2.13 1.73
N LEU A 100 -6.21 2.21 1.30
CA LEU A 100 -5.05 1.97 2.13
C LEU A 100 -4.15 3.21 2.08
N ALA A 101 -3.92 3.78 3.26
CA ALA A 101 -2.97 4.86 3.44
C ALA A 101 -1.55 4.43 3.01
N PRO A 102 -0.73 5.36 2.48
CA PRO A 102 0.65 5.09 2.04
C PRO A 102 1.48 4.25 3.01
N GLU A 103 1.42 4.56 4.30
CA GLU A 103 2.19 3.92 5.36
C GLU A 103 1.84 2.44 5.48
N CYS A 104 0.55 2.11 5.42
CA CYS A 104 0.08 0.73 5.39
C CYS A 104 0.62 -0.01 4.16
N VAL A 105 0.59 0.65 3.00
CA VAL A 105 1.06 0.04 1.75
C VAL A 105 2.57 -0.15 1.78
N ARG A 106 3.35 0.79 2.34
CA ARG A 106 4.80 0.63 2.52
C ARG A 106 5.13 -0.52 3.45
N PHE A 107 4.43 -0.62 4.59
CA PHE A 107 4.57 -1.76 5.50
C PHE A 107 4.33 -3.08 4.76
N LEU A 108 3.27 -3.17 3.95
CA LEU A 108 2.99 -4.37 3.15
C LEU A 108 4.09 -4.64 2.12
N CYS A 109 4.64 -3.60 1.48
CA CYS A 109 5.75 -3.73 0.53
C CYS A 109 7.01 -4.31 1.20
N GLU A 110 7.31 -3.92 2.44
CA GLU A 110 8.48 -4.45 3.17
C GLU A 110 8.28 -5.92 3.61
N HIS A 111 7.03 -6.33 3.83
CA HIS A 111 6.72 -7.66 4.36
C HIS A 111 6.42 -8.70 3.28
N TYR A 112 5.75 -8.28 2.21
CA TYR A 112 5.23 -9.16 1.15
C TYR A 112 5.65 -8.72 -0.25
N GLY A 113 6.36 -7.60 -0.36
CA GLY A 113 6.76 -7.03 -1.63
C GLY A 113 8.22 -7.30 -1.98
N HIS A 114 8.53 -6.97 -3.23
CA HIS A 114 9.85 -6.96 -3.80
C HIS A 114 10.17 -5.53 -4.27
N LEU A 115 11.29 -4.98 -3.81
CA LEU A 115 11.78 -3.70 -4.29
C LEU A 115 12.32 -3.85 -5.71
N VAL A 116 11.65 -3.22 -6.68
CA VAL A 116 12.06 -3.22 -8.09
C VAL A 116 13.05 -2.10 -8.37
N LYS A 117 12.80 -0.91 -7.79
CA LYS A 117 13.65 0.26 -7.97
C LYS A 117 13.73 1.06 -6.67
N PRO A 118 14.92 1.27 -6.09
CA PRO A 118 15.09 2.21 -5.00
C PRO A 118 14.93 3.64 -5.52
N GLY A 119 14.21 4.47 -4.76
CA GLY A 119 14.16 5.90 -5.03
C GLY A 119 15.45 6.62 -4.65
N ARG A 120 15.59 7.85 -5.14
CA ARG A 120 16.64 8.78 -4.70
C ARG A 120 16.04 9.83 -3.79
N THR A 121 16.47 9.83 -2.54
CA THR A 121 16.29 10.95 -1.61
C THR A 121 17.44 11.94 -1.80
N ALA A 122 17.22 13.22 -1.52
CA ALA A 122 18.34 14.16 -1.52
C ALA A 122 19.34 13.72 -0.45
N LEU A 123 20.58 13.44 -0.86
CA LEU A 123 21.66 13.25 0.10
C LEU A 123 21.75 14.54 0.91
N ASN A 124 21.42 14.49 2.19
CA ASN A 124 21.83 15.54 3.12
C ASN A 124 23.37 15.55 3.10
N GLY A 125 23.93 16.50 2.36
CA GLY A 125 25.31 16.92 2.50
C GLY A 125 25.53 17.29 3.96
N GLY A 126 26.11 16.36 4.70
CA GLY A 126 26.24 16.46 6.14
C GLY A 126 27.40 15.63 6.64
N VAL A 127 28.59 15.86 6.09
CA VAL A 127 29.81 15.67 6.87
C VAL A 127 29.69 16.59 8.08
N ARG A 128 29.54 16.01 9.28
CA ARG A 128 29.84 16.69 10.53
C ARG A 128 30.71 15.76 11.38
N THR A 129 32.01 16.08 11.27
CA THR A 129 33.19 15.77 12.10
C THR A 129 33.50 14.32 12.41
#